data_AF-A0AAV0UDJ5-F1
#
_entry.id   AF-A0AAV0UDJ5-F1
#
_cell.length_a   1.000
_cell.length_b   1.000
_cell.length_c   1.000
_cell.angle_alpha   90.00
_cell.angle_beta   90.00
_cell.angle_gamma   90.00
#
_symmetry.space_group_name_H-M   'P 1'
#
loop_
_entity.id
_entity.type
_entity.pdbx_description
1 polymer ?
#
loop_
_entity_poly.entity_id
_entity_poly.type
_entity_poly.pdbx_seq_one_letter_code
_entity_poly.pdbx_strand_id
1 'polypeptide(L)'
;MMFNLSILQLLFLPSLLMIVSGLALYNFQIVFRFLTLNLKSYMTIPAMQMLRPYADKLCDALENVLGKASSFKFNVSHVLMMAVVIMLLAVFEAIQKNNQLQEQQLKLRQKAKRA
;
A
#
# COMPACT_ATOMS: atom_id res chain seq x y z
N MET A 1 21.87 -2.58 -11.37
CA MET A 1 22.53 -1.72 -10.36
C MET A 1 21.50 -1.50 -9.25
N MET A 2 21.42 -2.45 -8.30
CA MET A 2 20.15 -2.66 -7.58
C MET A 2 19.85 -1.63 -6.49
N PHE A 3 20.85 -0.97 -5.91
CA PHE A 3 20.64 0.13 -4.97
C PHE A 3 21.82 1.10 -5.03
N ASN A 4 21.69 2.20 -5.78
CA ASN A 4 22.61 3.33 -5.66
C ASN A 4 22.18 4.20 -4.47
N LEU A 5 22.16 3.59 -3.29
CA LEU A 5 21.78 4.29 -2.06
C LEU A 5 23.02 4.93 -1.46
N SER A 6 22.96 6.23 -1.21
CA SER A 6 23.99 6.91 -0.43
C SER A 6 24.04 6.33 0.99
N ILE A 7 25.21 6.32 1.63
CA ILE A 7 25.40 5.86 3.02
C ILE A 7 24.41 6.52 3.98
N LEU A 8 24.11 7.81 3.75
CA LEU A 8 23.08 8.55 4.47
C LEU A 8 21.68 7.97 4.29
N GLN A 9 21.31 7.60 3.06
CA GLN A 9 20.01 6.99 2.79
C GLN A 9 19.90 5.62 3.46
N LEU A 10 20.97 4.82 3.44
CA LEU A 10 20.98 3.51 4.11
C LEU A 10 20.81 3.64 5.62
N LEU A 11 21.42 4.65 6.24
CA LEU A 11 21.31 4.93 7.67
C LEU A 11 19.88 5.35 8.07
N PHE A 12 19.23 6.19 7.26
CA PHE A 12 17.89 6.71 7.57
C PHE A 12 16.74 5.85 7.02
N LEU A 13 17.03 4.89 6.14
CA LEU A 13 16.01 4.04 5.52
C LEU A 13 15.10 3.32 6.53
N PRO A 14 15.62 2.71 7.62
CA PRO A 14 14.77 2.05 8.61
C PRO A 14 13.81 3.03 9.30
N SER A 15 14.31 4.20 9.70
CA SER A 15 13.50 5.22 10.37
C SER A 15 12.42 5.79 9.45
N LEU A 16 12.77 6.05 8.18
CA LEU A 16 11.81 6.49 7.17
C LEU A 16 10.74 5.42 6.91
N LEU A 17 11.14 4.15 6.81
CA LEU A 17 10.20 3.04 6.66
C LEU A 17 9.22 2.96 7.82
N MET A 18 9.68 3.14 9.07
CA MET A 18 8.80 3.15 10.24
C MET A 18 7.80 4.31 10.19
N ILE A 19 8.24 5.51 9.80
CA ILE A 19 7.37 6.68 9.65
C ILE A 19 6.32 6.44 8.57
N VAL A 20 6.75 6.00 7.37
CA VAL A 20 5.84 5.74 6.24
C VAL A 20 4.85 4.63 6.58
N SER A 21 5.29 3.57 7.25
CA SER A 21 4.42 2.47 7.69
C SER A 21 3.40 2.92 8.73
N GLY A 22 3.82 3.76 9.68
CA GLY A 22 2.92 4.37 10.66
C GLY A 22 1.87 5.26 9.99
N LEU A 23 2.28 6.10 9.03
CA LEU A 23 1.35 6.93 8.26
C LEU A 23 0.37 6.07 7.43
N ALA A 24 0.85 5.01 6.79
CA ALA A 24 0.01 4.12 6.00
C ALA A 24 -1.07 3.46 6.88
N LEU A 25 -0.68 2.94 8.05
CA LEU A 25 -1.61 2.34 9.01
C LEU A 25 -2.59 3.36 9.59
N TYR A 26 -2.12 4.58 9.87
CA TYR A 26 -2.98 5.66 10.34
C TYR A 26 -4.03 6.07 9.31
N ASN A 27 -3.62 6.25 8.05
CA ASN A 27 -4.54 6.54 6.95
C ASN A 27 -5.54 5.41 6.75
N PHE A 28 -5.08 4.16 6.79
CA PHE A 28 -5.96 3.00 6.71
C PHE A 28 -6.99 3.00 7.85
N GLN A 29 -6.57 3.25 9.09
CA GLN A 29 -7.48 3.31 10.24
C GLN A 29 -8.53 4.41 10.09
N ILE A 30 -8.16 5.60 9.60
CA ILE A 30 -9.10 6.69 9.33
C ILE A 30 -10.12 6.26 8.27
N VAL A 31 -9.65 5.75 7.14
CA VAL A 31 -10.52 5.32 6.04
C VAL A 31 -11.45 4.21 6.49
N PHE A 32 -10.94 3.22 7.21
CA PHE A 32 -11.73 2.11 7.72
C PHE A 32 -12.82 2.61 8.68
N ARG A 33 -12.46 3.44 9.67
CA ARG A 33 -13.45 4.04 10.59
C ARG A 33 -14.47 4.91 9.87
N PHE A 34 -14.04 5.70 8.89
CA PHE A 34 -14.95 6.52 8.10
C PHE A 34 -15.96 5.65 7.36
N LEU A 35 -15.49 4.59 6.69
CA LEU A 35 -16.32 3.68 5.91
C LEU A 35 -17.35 2.97 6.80
N THR A 36 -16.93 2.48 7.97
CA THR A 36 -17.77 1.61 8.81
C THR A 36 -18.69 2.39 9.76
N LEU A 37 -18.24 3.53 10.30
CA LEU A 37 -18.98 4.28 11.32
C LEU A 37 -19.66 5.53 10.76
N ASN A 38 -18.96 6.30 9.93
CA ASN A 38 -19.43 7.63 9.51
C ASN A 38 -20.22 7.59 8.21
N LEU A 39 -19.96 6.61 7.33
CA LEU A 39 -20.65 6.49 6.05
C LEU A 39 -22.17 6.35 6.22
N LYS A 40 -22.63 5.69 7.29
CA LYS A 40 -24.06 5.60 7.64
C LYS A 40 -24.73 6.96 7.86
N SER A 41 -23.99 7.95 8.35
CA SER A 41 -24.50 9.32 8.53
C SER A 41 -24.63 10.10 7.21
N TYR A 42 -23.82 9.77 6.20
CA TYR A 42 -23.84 10.40 4.88
C TYR A 42 -24.78 9.70 3.88
N MET A 43 -25.29 8.52 4.22
CA MET A 43 -26.27 7.74 3.45
C MET A 43 -27.67 8.37 3.38
N THR A 44 -27.89 9.49 4.06
CA THR A 44 -29.12 10.30 3.99
C THR A 44 -29.24 11.06 2.66
N ILE A 45 -28.14 11.24 1.93
CA ILE A 45 -28.11 11.91 0.62
C ILE A 45 -28.63 10.94 -0.47
N PRO A 46 -29.58 11.34 -1.33
CA PRO A 46 -30.23 10.46 -2.31
C PRO A 46 -29.25 9.77 -3.30
N ALA A 47 -28.15 10.43 -3.67
CA ALA A 47 -27.10 9.82 -4.49
C ALA A 47 -26.35 8.68 -3.80
N MET A 48 -26.22 8.74 -2.47
CA MET A 48 -25.51 7.74 -1.66
C MET A 48 -26.41 6.56 -1.25
N GLN A 49 -27.73 6.74 -1.29
CA GLN A 49 -28.70 5.69 -0.96
C GLN A 49 -28.64 4.50 -1.93
N MET A 50 -28.33 4.71 -3.21
CA MET A 50 -28.16 3.60 -4.16
C MET A 50 -26.93 2.74 -3.86
N LEU A 51 -25.90 3.33 -3.24
CA LEU A 51 -24.67 2.63 -2.86
C LEU A 51 -24.78 1.93 -1.51
N ARG A 52 -25.86 2.17 -0.75
CA ARG A 52 -26.10 1.63 0.58
C ARG A 52 -25.95 0.11 0.69
N PRO A 53 -26.63 -0.72 -0.13
CA PRO A 53 -26.51 -2.18 0.00
C PRO A 53 -25.10 -2.70 -0.33
N TYR A 54 -24.33 -1.99 -1.15
CA TYR A 54 -22.95 -2.34 -1.47
C TYR A 54 -21.99 -1.94 -0.36
N ALA A 55 -22.15 -0.73 0.16
CA ALA A 55 -21.38 -0.22 1.27
C ALA A 55 -21.59 -1.03 2.55
N ASP A 56 -22.83 -1.40 2.87
CA ASP A 56 -23.12 -2.23 4.05
C ASP A 56 -22.45 -3.62 3.91
N LYS A 57 -22.55 -4.27 2.74
CA LYS A 57 -21.84 -5.55 2.48
C LYS A 57 -20.32 -5.43 2.57
N LEU A 58 -19.76 -4.34 2.05
CA LEU A 58 -18.33 -4.06 2.15
C LEU A 58 -17.91 -3.84 3.61
N CYS A 59 -18.71 -3.10 4.38
CA CYS A 59 -18.45 -2.89 5.81
C CYS A 59 -18.52 -4.21 6.57
N ASP A 60 -19.54 -5.04 6.35
CA ASP A 60 -19.69 -6.33 7.01
C ASP A 60 -18.54 -7.29 6.65
N ALA A 61 -18.14 -7.33 5.38
CA ALA A 61 -16.99 -8.13 4.94
C ALA A 61 -15.68 -7.65 5.59
N LEU A 62 -15.47 -6.33 5.64
CA LEU A 62 -14.29 -5.75 6.26
C LEU A 62 -14.28 -5.97 7.78
N GLU A 63 -15.41 -5.84 8.47
CA GLU A 63 -15.50 -6.13 9.91
C GLU A 63 -15.30 -7.62 10.23
N ASN A 64 -15.73 -8.53 9.35
CA ASN A 64 -15.49 -9.96 9.52
C ASN A 64 -14.02 -10.34 9.34
N VAL A 65 -13.29 -9.69 8.43
CA VAL A 65 -11.88 -10.00 8.16
C VAL A 65 -10.93 -9.25 9.09
N LEU A 66 -11.22 -7.98 9.38
CA LEU A 66 -10.32 -7.07 10.10
C LEU A 66 -10.76 -6.83 11.55
N GLY A 67 -11.93 -7.33 11.95
CA GLY A 67 -12.56 -7.03 13.23
C GLY A 67 -13.28 -5.68 13.24
N LYS A 68 -13.87 -5.33 14.39
CA LYS A 68 -14.64 -4.08 14.54
C LYS A 68 -13.76 -2.85 14.33
N ALA A 69 -14.19 -1.94 13.45
CA ALA A 69 -13.45 -0.72 13.12
C ALA A 69 -13.21 0.21 14.33
N SER A 70 -14.11 0.18 15.32
CA SER A 70 -13.97 0.93 16.57
C SER A 70 -12.82 0.41 17.43
N SER A 71 -12.61 -0.91 17.45
CA SER A 71 -11.58 -1.59 18.23
C SER A 71 -10.24 -1.70 17.51
N PHE A 72 -10.19 -1.40 16.21
CA PHE A 72 -8.95 -1.43 15.44
C PHE A 72 -7.95 -0.40 15.99
N LYS A 73 -6.85 -0.89 16.58
CA LYS A 73 -5.70 -0.12 17.03
C LYS A 73 -4.45 -0.83 16.54
N PHE A 74 -3.63 -0.13 15.75
CA PHE A 74 -2.33 -0.66 15.35
C PHE A 74 -1.33 -0.46 16.48
N ASN A 75 -0.42 -1.43 16.64
CA ASN A 75 0.69 -1.36 17.57
C ASN A 75 2.02 -1.40 16.79
N VAL A 76 3.15 -1.33 17.50
CA VAL A 76 4.49 -1.33 16.89
C VAL A 76 4.73 -2.58 16.02
N SER A 77 4.17 -3.74 16.38
CA SER A 77 4.28 -4.96 15.57
C SER A 77 3.59 -4.84 14.21
N HIS A 78 2.44 -4.15 14.14
CA HIS A 78 1.77 -3.89 12.85
C HIS A 78 2.60 -2.95 11.99
N VAL A 79 3.21 -1.92 12.60
CA VAL A 79 4.10 -0.98 11.89
C VAL A 79 5.31 -1.71 11.31
N LEU A 80 5.92 -2.62 12.09
CA LEU A 80 7.02 -3.46 11.63
C LEU A 80 6.62 -4.38 10.48
N MET A 81 5.46 -5.05 10.57
CA MET A 81 4.95 -5.87 9.47
C MET A 81 4.74 -5.04 8.20
N MET A 82 4.14 -3.86 8.31
CA MET A 82 3.94 -2.99 7.15
C MET A 82 5.26 -2.51 6.55
N ALA A 83 6.28 -2.25 7.37
CA ALA A 83 7.61 -1.92 6.87
C ALA A 83 8.21 -3.07 6.04
N VAL A 84 8.02 -4.32 6.48
CA VAL A 84 8.45 -5.51 5.72
C VAL A 84 7.68 -5.64 4.41
N VAL A 85 6.35 -5.45 4.41
CA VAL A 85 5.53 -5.50 3.20
C VAL A 85 5.95 -4.43 2.20
N ILE A 86 6.15 -3.19 2.65
CA ILE A 86 6.62 -2.08 1.80
C ILE A 86 8.00 -2.41 1.20
N MET A 87 8.90 -2.98 2.00
CA MET A 87 10.22 -3.38 1.52
C MET A 87 10.13 -4.48 0.45
N LEU A 88 9.28 -5.50 0.64
CA LEU A 88 9.08 -6.56 -0.34
C LEU A 88 8.51 -6.02 -1.66
N LEU A 89 7.54 -5.10 -1.59
CA LEU A 89 7.00 -4.43 -2.77
C LEU A 89 8.09 -3.64 -3.51
N ALA A 90 8.90 -2.87 -2.79
CA ALA A 90 10.00 -2.11 -3.39
C ALA A 90 11.05 -3.01 -4.07
N VAL A 91 11.38 -4.15 -3.46
CA VAL A 91 12.28 -5.14 -4.06
C VAL A 91 11.65 -5.75 -5.32
N PHE A 92 10.37 -6.12 -5.26
CA PHE A 92 9.66 -6.66 -6.41
C PHE A 92 9.63 -5.69 -7.59
N GLU A 93 9.30 -4.41 -7.35
CA GLU A 93 9.33 -3.36 -8.37
C GLU A 93 10.73 -3.17 -8.95
N ALA A 94 11.76 -3.20 -8.11
CA ALA A 94 13.15 -3.07 -8.56
C ALA A 94 13.55 -4.23 -9.49
N ILE A 95 13.13 -5.46 -9.18
CA ILE A 95 13.36 -6.64 -10.02
C ILE A 95 12.61 -6.48 -11.35
N GLN A 96 11.32 -6.12 -11.31
CA GLN A 96 10.50 -5.95 -12.51
C GLN A 96 11.10 -4.90 -13.45
N LYS A 97 11.51 -3.75 -12.90
CA LYS A 97 12.15 -2.67 -13.67
C LYS A 97 13.48 -3.12 -14.26
N ASN A 98 14.29 -3.87 -13.51
CA ASN A 98 15.56 -4.37 -14.00
C ASN A 98 15.38 -5.38 -15.16
N ASN A 99 14.39 -6.27 -15.07
CA ASN A 99 14.06 -7.22 -16.15
C ASN A 99 13.64 -6.48 -17.43
N GLN A 100 12.78 -5.47 -17.31
CA GLN A 100 12.37 -4.64 -18.45
C GLN A 100 13.55 -3.93 -19.12
N LEU A 101 14.46 -3.37 -18.32
CA LEU A 101 15.67 -2.72 -18.84
C LEU A 101 16.59 -3.72 -19.56
N GLN A 102 16.75 -4.93 -19.04
CA GLN A 102 17.52 -5.98 -19.70
C GLN A 102 16.91 -6.38 -21.06
N GLU A 103 15.59 -6.56 -21.12
CA GLU A 103 14.90 -6.87 -22.38
C GLU A 103 15.05 -5.75 -23.41
N GLN A 104 14.97 -4.48 -22.99
CA GLN A 104 15.19 -3.33 -23.86
C GLN A 104 16.62 -3.30 -24.42
N GLN A 105 17.62 -3.52 -23.56
CA GLN A 105 19.02 -3.59 -24.00
C GLN A 105 19.28 -4.76 -24.96
N LEU A 106 18.65 -5.91 -24.73
CA LEU A 106 18.75 -7.07 -25.62
C LEU A 106 18.18 -6.75 -27.01
N LYS A 107 17.00 -6.12 -27.06
CA LYS A 107 16.36 -5.68 -28.31
C LYS A 107 17.20 -4.66 -29.07
N LEU A 108 17.79 -3.68 -28.37
CA LEU A 108 18.69 -2.70 -28.98
C LEU A 108 19.95 -3.34 -29.55
N ARG A 109 20.58 -4.27 -28.83
CA ARG A 109 21.75 -5.03 -29.32
C ARG A 109 21.41 -5.90 -30.54
N GLN A 110 20.24 -6.54 -30.56
CA GLN A 110 19.79 -7.31 -31.71
C GLN A 110 19.55 -6.44 -32.94
N LYS A 111 18.99 -5.24 -32.78
CA LYS A 111 18.85 -4.26 -33.87
C LYS A 111 20.21 -3.77 -34.38
N ALA A 112 21.14 -3.45 -33.47
CA ALA A 112 22.48 -3.00 -33.84
C ALA A 112 23.32 -4.08 -34.55
N LYS A 113 23.08 -5.37 -34.28
CA LYS A 113 23.72 -6.49 -35.00
C LYS A 113 23.11 -6.80 -36.37
N ARG A 114 21.92 -6.26 -36.68
CA ARG A 114 21.21 -6.47 -37.95
C ARG A 114 21.36 -5.30 -38.93
N ALA A 115 21.94 -4.18 -38.47
CA ALA A 115 22.36 -3.06 -39.29
C ALA A 115 23.84 -3.23 -39.66
#